data_AF-A0A847G790-F1
#
_entry.id   AF-A0A847G790-F1
#
_cell.length_a   1.000
_cell.length_b   1.000
_cell.length_c   1.000
_cell.angle_alpha   90.00
_cell.angle_beta   90.00
_cell.angle_gamma   90.00
#
_symmetry.space_group_name_H-M   'P 1'
#
loop_
_entity.id
_entity.type
_entity.pdbx_description
1 polymer ?
#
loop_
_entity_poly.entity_id
_entity_poly.type
_entity_poly.pdbx_seq_one_letter_code
_entity_poly.pdbx_strand_id
1 'polypeptide(L)'
;WYEAALVFSGLISLSMVVVEFAGSTGVRNTSRLYQFSGLCSLFFVPLVWMYVSRRSDTMKTLAGIAAGIMMFGGLVLAGIQLPAIQQPVYSYFITDLDVQMERDYWNKLEPGTLVFDPIVFRSATLFARGSNASYTWYKSKPEWEALLEEPDPYALRASGYSYAYFDQISWDEIPTDIQKKYNDPCVTILNEVEDWRHDFRKLIDVRACEH
;
A
#
# COMPACT_ATOMS: atom_id res chain seq x y z
N TRP A 1 -24.65 24.48 -16.20
CA TRP A 1 -24.10 23.29 -16.87
C TRP A 1 -23.30 22.41 -15.91
N TYR A 2 -22.37 22.98 -15.13
CA TYR A 2 -21.56 22.25 -14.14
C TYR A 2 -22.39 21.53 -13.06
N GLU A 3 -23.34 22.21 -12.41
CA GLU A 3 -24.21 21.59 -11.38
C GLU A 3 -25.07 20.46 -11.95
N ALA A 4 -25.60 20.64 -13.16
CA ALA A 4 -26.37 19.60 -13.85
C ALA A 4 -25.50 18.37 -14.17
N ALA A 5 -24.24 18.57 -14.57
CA ALA A 5 -23.29 17.48 -14.81
C ALA A 5 -22.96 16.71 -13.52
N LEU A 6 -22.79 17.41 -12.39
CA LEU A 6 -22.56 16.80 -11.07
C LEU A 6 -23.77 15.98 -10.60
N VAL A 7 -24.98 16.51 -10.71
CA VAL A 7 -26.19 15.78 -10.31
C VAL A 7 -26.37 14.56 -11.21
N PHE A 8 -26.16 14.70 -12.51
CA PHE A 8 -26.27 13.60 -13.46
C PHE A 8 -25.19 12.52 -13.25
N SER A 9 -23.95 12.90 -12.94
CA SER A 9 -22.90 11.94 -12.59
C SER A 9 -23.22 11.20 -11.29
N GLY A 10 -23.81 11.88 -10.32
CA GLY A 10 -24.36 11.28 -9.10
C GLY A 10 -25.43 10.24 -9.40
N LEU A 11 -26.41 10.55 -10.25
CA LEU A 11 -27.46 9.62 -10.64
C LEU A 11 -26.92 8.38 -11.37
N ILE A 12 -25.96 8.56 -12.29
CA ILE A 12 -25.30 7.44 -12.94
C ILE A 12 -24.55 6.60 -11.91
N SER A 13 -23.80 7.22 -11.00
CA SER A 13 -23.05 6.51 -9.97
C SER A 13 -23.93 5.72 -8.99
N LEU A 14 -25.20 6.12 -8.79
CA LEU A 14 -26.17 5.37 -7.99
C LEU A 14 -26.45 3.99 -8.59
N SER A 15 -26.47 3.90 -9.93
CA SER A 15 -26.64 2.61 -10.61
C SER A 15 -25.45 1.66 -10.41
N MET A 16 -24.28 2.17 -10.01
CA MET A 16 -23.10 1.35 -9.74
C MET A 16 -23.22 0.55 -8.43
N VAL A 17 -24.20 0.84 -7.57
CA VAL A 17 -24.46 0.05 -6.34
C VAL A 17 -24.83 -1.40 -6.66
N VAL A 18 -25.41 -1.67 -7.83
CA VAL A 18 -25.78 -3.02 -8.27
C VAL A 18 -24.76 -3.66 -9.21
N VAL A 19 -23.63 -3.00 -9.47
CA VAL A 19 -22.59 -3.48 -10.40
C VAL A 19 -21.36 -3.91 -9.60
N GLU A 20 -20.99 -5.19 -9.73
CA GLU A 20 -19.78 -5.72 -9.12
C GLU A 20 -18.55 -5.38 -9.98
N PHE A 21 -17.58 -4.66 -9.40
CA PHE A 21 -16.33 -4.32 -10.08
C PHE A 21 -15.28 -5.43 -9.89
N ALA A 22 -14.98 -6.15 -10.97
CA ALA A 22 -13.90 -7.15 -11.02
C ALA A 22 -12.65 -6.55 -11.68
N GLY A 23 -11.82 -5.83 -10.92
CA GLY A 23 -10.55 -5.25 -11.41
C GLY A 23 -9.40 -5.41 -10.42
N SER A 24 -8.16 -5.23 -10.89
CA SER A 24 -6.93 -5.54 -10.15
C SER A 24 -6.75 -4.82 -8.81
N THR A 25 -7.46 -3.71 -8.60
CA THR A 25 -7.47 -2.90 -7.38
C THR A 25 -8.58 -3.25 -6.38
N GLY A 26 -9.43 -4.24 -6.69
CA GLY A 26 -10.51 -4.72 -5.82
C GLY A 26 -11.51 -3.65 -5.36
N VAL A 27 -12.17 -3.92 -4.22
CA VAL A 27 -13.25 -3.12 -3.61
C VAL A 27 -12.83 -1.67 -3.28
N ARG A 28 -11.54 -1.39 -3.16
CA ARG A 28 -11.01 -0.04 -2.86
C ARG A 28 -11.39 0.98 -3.93
N ASN A 29 -11.39 0.60 -5.20
CA ASN A 29 -11.79 1.50 -6.29
C ASN A 29 -13.31 1.63 -6.44
N THR A 30 -14.10 0.78 -5.78
CA THR A 30 -15.56 0.89 -5.75
C THR A 30 -16.02 2.20 -5.12
N SER A 31 -15.26 2.74 -4.15
CA SER A 31 -15.51 4.08 -3.59
C SER A 31 -15.51 5.20 -4.64
N ARG A 32 -14.71 5.07 -5.70
CA ARG A 32 -14.66 6.03 -6.83
C ARG A 32 -15.87 5.89 -7.75
N LEU A 33 -16.46 4.70 -7.82
CA LEU A 33 -17.70 4.44 -8.55
C LEU A 33 -18.92 4.98 -7.80
N TYR A 34 -18.83 5.22 -6.49
CA TYR A 34 -19.89 5.76 -5.64
C TYR A 34 -19.79 7.29 -5.47
N GLN A 35 -19.57 8.03 -6.57
CA GLN A 35 -19.53 9.50 -6.54
C GLN A 35 -20.77 10.13 -5.87
N PHE A 36 -21.94 9.50 -5.94
CA PHE A 36 -23.15 9.96 -5.24
C PHE A 36 -22.92 10.14 -3.74
N SER A 37 -22.12 9.30 -3.09
CA SER A 37 -21.82 9.41 -1.65
C SER A 37 -21.11 10.73 -1.32
N GLY A 38 -20.12 11.10 -2.14
CA GLY A 38 -19.42 12.38 -2.02
C GLY A 38 -20.35 13.57 -2.27
N LEU A 39 -21.22 13.48 -3.29
CA LEU A 39 -22.21 14.52 -3.61
C LEU A 39 -23.24 14.69 -2.49
N CYS A 40 -23.78 13.60 -1.97
CA CYS A 40 -24.70 13.61 -0.82
C CYS A 40 -24.03 14.28 0.38
N SER A 41 -22.76 13.96 0.66
CA SER A 41 -22.01 14.57 1.76
C SER A 41 -21.79 16.08 1.55
N LEU A 42 -21.47 16.51 0.33
CA LEU A 42 -21.29 17.93 -0.02
C LEU A 42 -22.57 18.73 0.14
N PHE A 43 -23.71 18.19 -0.34
CA PHE A 43 -25.00 18.86 -0.26
C PHE A 43 -25.72 18.68 1.08
N PHE A 44 -25.28 17.76 1.95
CA PHE A 44 -25.93 17.48 3.22
C PHE A 44 -26.08 18.73 4.09
N VAL A 45 -24.97 19.45 4.33
CA VAL A 45 -24.96 20.65 5.19
C VAL A 45 -25.87 21.76 4.66
N PRO A 46 -25.77 22.22 3.39
CA PRO A 46 -26.65 23.27 2.89
C PRO A 46 -28.12 22.83 2.79
N LEU A 47 -28.42 21.57 2.45
CA LEU A 47 -29.79 21.07 2.39
C LEU A 47 -30.44 21.00 3.78
N VAL A 48 -29.71 20.50 4.78
CA VAL A 48 -30.18 20.48 6.17
C VAL A 48 -30.41 21.92 6.66
N TRP A 49 -29.51 22.85 6.35
CA TRP A 49 -29.69 24.26 6.72
C TRP A 49 -30.88 24.92 6.02
N MET A 50 -31.07 24.69 4.72
CA MET A 50 -32.24 25.17 3.97
C MET A 50 -33.56 24.64 4.54
N TYR A 51 -33.57 23.40 5.03
CA TYR A 51 -34.73 22.81 5.68
C TYR A 51 -34.98 23.44 7.05
N VAL A 52 -33.94 23.57 7.89
CA VAL A 52 -34.03 24.08 9.26
C VAL A 52 -34.31 25.59 9.30
N SER A 53 -33.82 26.37 8.34
CA SER A 53 -34.01 27.83 8.30
C SER A 53 -35.48 28.25 8.20
N ARG A 54 -36.34 27.37 7.67
CA ARG A 54 -37.79 27.56 7.54
C ARG A 54 -38.59 27.02 8.74
N ARG A 55 -37.92 26.50 9.78
CA ARG A 55 -38.54 25.93 10.98
C ARG A 55 -38.48 26.89 12.17
N SER A 56 -39.03 26.47 13.29
CA SER A 56 -39.02 27.22 14.55
C SER A 56 -37.60 27.50 15.04
N ASP A 57 -37.42 28.54 15.84
CA ASP A 57 -36.10 28.92 16.36
C ASP A 57 -35.48 27.82 17.23
N THR A 58 -36.30 27.01 17.91
CA THR A 58 -35.84 25.82 18.64
C THR A 58 -35.09 24.84 17.72
N MET A 59 -35.60 24.60 16.51
CA MET A 59 -34.94 23.70 15.55
C MET A 59 -33.63 24.29 15.02
N LYS A 60 -33.58 25.61 14.81
CA LYS A 60 -32.34 26.30 14.41
C LYS A 60 -31.28 26.20 15.49
N THR A 61 -31.66 26.41 16.75
CA THR A 61 -30.76 26.28 17.90
C THR A 61 -30.24 24.86 18.04
N LEU A 62 -31.10 23.85 17.94
CA LEU A 62 -30.68 22.44 18.02
C LEU A 62 -29.73 22.05 16.88
N ALA A 63 -30.00 22.49 15.65
CA ALA A 63 -29.10 22.26 14.52
C ALA A 63 -27.74 22.94 14.71
N GLY A 64 -27.72 24.16 15.25
CA GLY A 64 -26.50 24.88 15.60
C GLY A 64 -25.68 24.16 16.68
N ILE A 65 -26.33 23.64 17.72
CA ILE A 65 -25.66 22.83 18.76
C ILE A 65 -25.08 21.56 18.16
N ALA A 66 -25.84 20.84 17.34
CA ALA A 66 -25.36 19.62 16.68
C ALA A 66 -24.15 19.89 15.77
N ALA A 67 -24.19 20.98 14.99
CA ALA A 67 -23.06 21.43 14.18
C ALA A 67 -21.84 21.77 15.04
N GLY A 68 -22.05 22.46 16.17
CA GLY A 68 -21.00 22.76 17.14
C GLY A 68 -20.34 21.50 17.69
N ILE A 69 -21.12 20.49 18.07
CA ILE A 69 -20.60 19.20 18.56
C ILE A 69 -19.78 18.49 17.47
N MET A 70 -20.25 18.46 16.22
CA MET A 70 -19.53 17.85 15.10
C MET A 70 -18.18 18.54 14.84
N MET A 71 -18.17 19.88 14.80
CA MET A 71 -16.93 20.65 14.61
C MET A 71 -15.96 20.47 15.78
N PHE A 72 -16.47 20.46 17.01
CA PHE A 72 -15.65 20.25 18.20
C PHE A 72 -15.03 18.84 18.21
N GLY A 73 -15.79 17.81 17.82
CA GLY A 73 -15.25 16.46 17.64
C GLY A 73 -14.11 16.42 16.63
N GLY A 74 -14.25 17.14 15.50
CA GLY A 74 -13.18 17.30 14.51
C GLY A 74 -11.92 17.98 15.07
N LEU A 75 -12.08 19.02 15.88
CA LEU A 75 -10.97 19.71 16.55
C LEU A 75 -10.25 18.81 17.56
N VAL A 76 -10.99 18.02 18.34
CA VAL A 76 -10.43 17.05 19.28
C VAL A 76 -9.62 15.98 18.52
N LEU A 77 -10.17 15.43 17.45
CA LEU A 77 -9.46 14.46 16.61
C LEU A 77 -8.18 15.06 15.99
N ALA A 78 -8.25 16.29 15.49
CA ALA A 78 -7.09 17.00 14.97
C ALA A 78 -6.02 17.20 16.07
N GLY A 79 -6.44 17.54 17.29
CA GLY A 79 -5.54 17.65 18.44
C GLY A 79 -4.85 16.34 18.81
N ILE A 80 -5.58 15.21 18.74
CA ILE A 80 -5.02 13.87 18.99
C ILE A 80 -4.05 13.45 17.88
N GLN A 81 -4.33 13.83 16.63
CA GLN A 81 -3.50 13.46 15.47
C GLN A 81 -2.25 14.33 15.31
N LEU A 82 -2.25 15.58 15.79
CA LEU A 82 -1.10 16.51 15.67
C LEU A 82 0.21 15.94 16.26
N PRO A 83 0.25 15.33 17.46
CA PRO A 83 1.46 14.70 17.99
C PRO A 83 1.99 13.54 17.12
N ALA A 84 1.11 12.80 16.43
CA ALA A 84 1.51 11.69 15.56
C ALA A 84 2.33 12.14 14.34
N ILE A 85 2.31 13.44 13.99
CA ILE A 85 3.16 14.02 12.94
C ILE A 85 4.65 13.91 13.32
N GLN A 86 4.98 14.01 14.61
CA GLN A 86 6.37 14.03 15.07
C GLN A 86 6.99 12.62 15.17
N GLN A 87 6.17 11.58 15.27
CA GLN A 87 6.62 10.19 15.32
C GLN A 87 5.91 9.40 14.22
N PRO A 88 6.40 9.47 12.97
CA PRO A 88 5.90 8.61 11.91
C PRO A 88 6.07 7.16 12.35
N VAL A 89 4.95 6.46 12.52
CA VAL A 89 4.95 5.03 12.80
C VAL A 89 5.19 4.32 11.47
N TYR A 90 6.19 3.45 11.42
CA TYR A 90 6.45 2.65 10.23
C TYR A 90 5.22 1.80 9.86
N SER A 91 5.10 1.47 8.58
CA SER A 91 4.15 0.43 8.19
C SER A 91 4.52 -0.87 8.89
N TYR A 92 3.53 -1.71 9.18
CA TYR A 92 3.69 -2.94 9.98
C TYR A 92 4.74 -3.95 9.44
N PHE A 93 5.19 -3.77 8.19
CA PHE A 93 6.15 -4.62 7.50
C PHE A 93 7.56 -4.00 7.37
N ILE A 94 7.81 -2.84 7.98
CA ILE A 94 9.06 -2.10 7.91
C ILE A 94 9.69 -2.01 9.31
N THR A 95 10.97 -2.38 9.43
CA THR A 95 11.77 -2.21 10.65
C THR A 95 12.89 -1.19 10.46
N ASP A 96 13.64 -0.89 11.53
CA ASP A 96 14.79 0.02 11.46
C ASP A 96 15.89 -0.47 10.51
N LEU A 97 16.02 -1.79 10.30
CA LEU A 97 16.94 -2.36 9.30
C LEU A 97 16.47 -2.08 7.87
N ASP A 98 15.16 -2.18 7.63
CA ASP A 98 14.56 -1.84 6.35
C ASP A 98 14.73 -0.34 6.03
N VAL A 99 14.66 0.54 7.04
CA VAL A 99 14.91 1.99 6.87
C VAL A 99 16.35 2.28 6.45
N GLN A 100 17.33 1.51 6.95
CA GLN A 100 18.71 1.63 6.50
C GLN A 100 18.84 1.23 5.02
N MET A 101 18.20 0.13 4.62
CA MET A 101 18.15 -0.32 3.23
C MET A 101 17.44 0.69 2.31
N GLU A 102 16.33 1.29 2.75
CA GLU A 102 15.66 2.38 2.03
C GLU A 102 16.61 3.56 1.84
N ARG A 103 17.25 4.05 2.91
CA ARG A 103 18.16 5.20 2.85
C ARG A 103 19.30 4.98 1.87
N ASP A 104 19.82 3.75 1.83
CA ASP A 104 20.97 3.39 1.01
C ASP A 104 20.59 3.08 -0.44
N TYR A 105 19.41 2.53 -0.71
CA TYR A 105 19.04 1.99 -2.03
C TYR A 105 17.72 2.52 -2.63
N TRP A 106 17.02 3.45 -1.96
CA TRP A 106 15.79 4.04 -2.50
C TRP A 106 16.03 4.66 -3.87
N ASN A 107 15.37 4.06 -4.87
CA ASN A 107 15.48 4.43 -6.28
C ASN A 107 16.93 4.43 -6.84
N LYS A 108 17.86 3.67 -6.26
CA LYS A 108 19.25 3.57 -6.74
C LYS A 108 19.56 2.32 -7.57
N LEU A 109 18.71 1.30 -7.50
CA LEU A 109 18.82 0.12 -8.38
C LEU A 109 18.59 0.50 -9.84
N GLU A 110 18.92 -0.33 -10.82
CA GLU A 110 18.73 0.06 -12.23
C GLU A 110 17.25 0.22 -12.56
N PRO A 111 16.88 1.20 -13.41
CA PRO A 111 15.50 1.38 -13.83
C PRO A 111 14.95 0.13 -14.53
N GLY A 112 13.66 -0.16 -14.32
CA GLY A 112 12.97 -1.29 -14.96
C GLY A 112 13.31 -2.67 -14.37
N THR A 113 14.18 -2.74 -13.37
CA THR A 113 14.47 -4.00 -12.66
C THR A 113 13.34 -4.36 -11.69
N LEU A 114 13.22 -5.66 -11.43
CA LEU A 114 12.30 -6.21 -10.45
C LEU A 114 13.08 -6.73 -9.25
N VAL A 115 12.54 -6.50 -8.06
CA VAL A 115 13.08 -7.03 -6.80
C VAL A 115 12.13 -8.11 -6.29
N PHE A 116 12.65 -9.31 -6.10
CA PHE A 116 11.94 -10.37 -5.41
C PHE A 116 11.99 -10.12 -3.91
N ASP A 117 10.83 -10.18 -3.28
CA ASP A 117 10.67 -10.01 -1.84
C ASP A 117 9.47 -10.88 -1.40
N PRO A 118 9.64 -11.76 -0.40
CA PRO A 118 8.54 -12.50 0.22
C PRO A 118 7.39 -11.58 0.68
N ILE A 119 7.71 -10.37 1.11
CA ILE A 119 6.76 -9.31 1.39
C ILE A 119 6.63 -8.42 0.15
N VAL A 120 5.69 -8.77 -0.72
CA VAL A 120 5.51 -8.15 -2.06
C VAL A 120 5.60 -6.62 -2.07
N PHE A 121 4.97 -5.94 -1.10
CA PHE A 121 4.88 -4.47 -1.06
C PHE A 121 6.18 -3.78 -0.62
N ARG A 122 7.08 -4.51 0.05
CA ARG A 122 8.29 -3.95 0.63
C ARG A 122 9.31 -3.58 -0.45
N SER A 123 9.44 -4.39 -1.51
CA SER A 123 10.23 -4.06 -2.70
C SER A 123 9.99 -2.64 -3.24
N ALA A 124 8.71 -2.29 -3.47
CA ALA A 124 8.29 -1.00 -3.99
C ALA A 124 8.50 0.14 -2.98
N THR A 125 8.44 -0.17 -1.69
CA THR A 125 8.58 0.78 -0.58
C THR A 125 10.03 1.07 -0.21
N LEU A 126 10.95 0.12 -0.39
CA LEU A 126 12.36 0.27 -0.04
C LEU A 126 13.25 0.65 -1.21
N PHE A 127 12.93 0.19 -2.41
CA PHE A 127 13.85 0.33 -3.56
C PHE A 127 13.25 1.14 -4.71
N ALA A 128 12.00 1.56 -4.60
CA ALA A 128 11.21 2.09 -5.72
C ALA A 128 11.20 1.15 -6.93
N ARG A 129 11.28 -0.17 -6.70
CA ARG A 129 11.23 -1.20 -7.75
C ARG A 129 10.04 -2.12 -7.52
N GLY A 130 9.36 -2.46 -8.61
CA GLY A 130 8.19 -3.32 -8.55
C GLY A 130 8.58 -4.78 -8.32
N SER A 131 7.55 -5.59 -8.07
CA SER A 131 7.61 -7.03 -8.07
C SER A 131 6.55 -7.59 -9.02
N ASN A 132 6.84 -8.73 -9.65
CA ASN A 132 5.91 -9.43 -10.53
C ASN A 132 5.16 -10.55 -9.78
N ALA A 133 4.79 -10.27 -8.53
CA ALA A 133 4.29 -11.29 -7.61
C ALA A 133 2.80 -11.65 -7.77
N SER A 134 1.97 -10.71 -8.24
CA SER A 134 0.51 -10.85 -8.11
C SER A 134 -0.26 -10.38 -9.34
N TYR A 135 -1.42 -10.99 -9.59
CA TYR A 135 -2.39 -10.50 -10.57
C TYR A 135 -3.17 -9.29 -10.04
N THR A 136 -3.49 -9.35 -8.74
CA THR A 136 -4.23 -8.32 -8.01
C THR A 136 -3.63 -8.19 -6.61
N TRP A 137 -4.09 -7.23 -5.82
CA TRP A 137 -3.66 -7.08 -4.41
C TRP A 137 -3.99 -8.28 -3.52
N TYR A 138 -4.89 -9.17 -3.96
CA TYR A 138 -5.39 -10.30 -3.17
C TYR A 138 -5.10 -11.66 -3.80
N LYS A 139 -4.50 -11.69 -4.99
CA LYS A 139 -4.25 -12.92 -5.73
C LYS A 139 -2.84 -12.93 -6.29
N SER A 140 -1.99 -13.70 -5.65
CA SER A 140 -0.63 -13.99 -6.11
C SER A 140 -0.64 -14.83 -7.38
N LYS A 141 0.48 -14.78 -8.10
CA LYS A 141 0.73 -15.60 -9.29
C LYS A 141 1.28 -16.95 -8.83
N PRO A 142 0.78 -18.09 -9.35
CA PRO A 142 1.34 -19.41 -9.03
C PRO A 142 2.85 -19.50 -9.27
N GLU A 143 3.34 -18.81 -10.31
CA GLU A 143 4.76 -18.75 -10.64
C GLU A 143 5.57 -18.03 -9.57
N TRP A 144 4.99 -17.03 -8.90
CA TRP A 144 5.64 -16.35 -7.78
C TRP A 144 5.54 -17.14 -6.48
N GLU A 145 4.41 -17.82 -6.24
CA GLU A 145 4.25 -18.72 -5.09
C GLU A 145 5.29 -19.85 -5.11
N ALA A 146 5.58 -20.41 -6.29
CA ALA A 146 6.66 -21.39 -6.45
C ALA A 146 8.04 -20.81 -6.10
N LEU A 147 8.32 -19.56 -6.48
CA LEU A 147 9.56 -18.87 -6.10
C LEU A 147 9.61 -18.51 -4.61
N LEU A 148 8.45 -18.37 -3.94
CA LEU A 148 8.38 -18.13 -2.51
C LEU A 148 8.79 -19.37 -1.71
N GLU A 149 8.36 -20.55 -2.15
CA GLU A 149 8.73 -21.83 -1.54
C GLU A 149 10.20 -22.18 -1.78
N GLU A 150 10.67 -21.99 -3.03
CA GLU A 150 12.04 -22.28 -3.43
C GLU A 150 12.64 -21.07 -4.19
N PRO A 151 13.16 -20.05 -3.49
CA PRO A 151 13.74 -18.86 -4.10
C PRO A 151 15.13 -19.14 -4.66
N ASP A 152 15.23 -19.99 -5.67
CA ASP A 152 16.47 -20.29 -6.38
C ASP A 152 16.96 -19.06 -7.17
N PRO A 153 18.21 -18.58 -6.99
CA PRO A 153 18.72 -17.41 -7.70
C PRO A 153 18.64 -17.52 -9.24
N TYR A 154 18.78 -18.72 -9.81
CA TYR A 154 18.64 -18.95 -11.25
C TYR A 154 17.15 -18.87 -11.68
N ALA A 155 16.24 -19.43 -10.88
CA ALA A 155 14.80 -19.37 -11.15
C ALA A 155 14.24 -17.95 -10.99
N LEU A 156 14.75 -17.19 -10.01
CA LEU A 156 14.45 -15.78 -9.82
C LEU A 156 14.86 -14.98 -11.06
N ARG A 157 16.08 -15.18 -11.55
CA ARG A 157 16.58 -14.53 -12.76
C ARG A 157 15.77 -14.89 -13.99
N ALA A 158 15.47 -16.18 -14.19
CA ALA A 158 14.63 -16.67 -15.28
C ALA A 158 13.21 -16.08 -15.26
N SER A 159 12.69 -15.76 -14.07
CA SER A 159 11.37 -15.14 -13.87
C SER A 159 11.37 -13.61 -14.02
N GLY A 160 12.52 -13.03 -14.38
CA GLY A 160 12.69 -11.60 -14.65
C GLY A 160 13.12 -10.77 -13.43
N TYR A 161 13.35 -11.38 -12.27
CA TYR A 161 13.92 -10.67 -11.13
C TYR A 161 15.40 -10.39 -11.34
N SER A 162 15.83 -9.19 -11.01
CA SER A 162 17.25 -8.80 -11.03
C SER A 162 17.86 -8.84 -9.63
N TYR A 163 17.02 -8.65 -8.62
CA TYR A 163 17.41 -8.54 -7.23
C TYR A 163 16.52 -9.42 -6.36
N ALA A 164 17.07 -9.88 -5.25
CA ALA A 164 16.34 -10.56 -4.19
C ALA A 164 16.59 -9.85 -2.86
N TYR A 165 15.55 -9.66 -2.07
CA TYR A 165 15.62 -9.04 -0.75
C TYR A 165 15.02 -9.96 0.30
N PHE A 166 15.81 -10.27 1.31
CA PHE A 166 15.44 -11.18 2.39
C PHE A 166 15.67 -10.52 3.75
N ASP A 167 14.77 -10.83 4.67
CA ASP A 167 14.98 -10.67 6.10
C ASP A 167 15.43 -12.00 6.72
N GLN A 168 15.80 -11.97 8.00
CA GLN A 168 16.22 -13.18 8.70
C GLN A 168 15.17 -14.29 8.65
N ILE A 169 13.89 -13.97 8.92
CA ILE A 169 12.81 -14.96 9.00
C ILE A 169 12.65 -15.66 7.65
N SER A 170 12.50 -14.89 6.58
CA SER A 170 12.35 -15.43 5.24
C SER A 170 13.58 -16.16 4.76
N TRP A 171 14.79 -15.73 5.13
CA TRP A 171 16.02 -16.44 4.81
C TRP A 171 16.09 -17.81 5.50
N ASP A 172 15.73 -17.87 6.78
CA ASP A 172 15.77 -19.10 7.58
C ASP A 172 14.73 -20.14 7.11
N GLU A 173 13.66 -19.70 6.45
CA GLU A 173 12.65 -20.57 5.83
C GLU A 173 13.11 -21.20 4.49
N ILE A 174 14.15 -20.66 3.85
CA ILE A 174 14.67 -21.18 2.58
C ILE A 174 15.32 -22.56 2.81
N PRO A 175 15.01 -23.58 1.98
CA PRO A 175 15.68 -24.88 2.05
C PRO A 175 17.22 -24.76 1.97
N THR A 176 17.94 -25.54 2.77
CA THR A 176 19.42 -25.41 2.91
C THR A 176 20.18 -25.64 1.60
N ASP A 177 19.66 -26.48 0.70
CA ASP A 177 20.22 -26.71 -0.62
C ASP A 177 20.07 -25.49 -1.53
N ILE A 178 18.97 -24.74 -1.40
CA ILE A 178 18.74 -23.47 -2.11
C ILE A 178 19.58 -22.35 -1.49
N GLN A 179 19.66 -22.26 -0.16
CA GLN A 179 20.54 -21.28 0.50
C GLN A 179 22.00 -21.41 0.04
N LYS A 180 22.48 -22.63 -0.20
CA LYS A 180 23.83 -22.86 -0.71
C LYS A 180 24.07 -22.24 -2.09
N LYS A 181 23.06 -22.22 -2.97
CA LYS A 181 23.14 -21.61 -4.31
C LYS A 181 23.37 -20.10 -4.26
N TYR A 182 23.00 -19.44 -3.16
CA TYR A 182 23.34 -18.03 -2.96
C TYR A 182 24.84 -17.77 -2.73
N ASN A 183 25.67 -18.81 -2.62
CA ASN A 183 27.13 -18.71 -2.62
C ASN A 183 27.74 -18.95 -4.01
N ASP A 184 26.92 -19.17 -5.04
CA ASP A 184 27.41 -19.37 -6.40
C ASP A 184 28.06 -18.08 -6.92
N PRO A 185 29.06 -18.17 -7.83
CA PRO A 185 29.80 -17.00 -8.32
C PRO A 185 28.95 -15.95 -9.04
N CYS A 186 27.74 -16.32 -9.48
CA CYS A 186 26.81 -15.42 -10.15
C CYS A 186 26.04 -14.49 -9.19
N VAL A 187 26.05 -14.80 -7.89
CA VAL A 187 25.31 -14.08 -6.86
C VAL A 187 26.23 -13.05 -6.22
N THR A 188 25.76 -11.81 -6.10
CA THR A 188 26.50 -10.73 -5.42
C THR A 188 25.64 -10.12 -4.33
N ILE A 189 26.08 -10.18 -3.07
CA ILE A 189 25.44 -9.45 -1.98
C ILE A 189 25.81 -7.97 -2.12
N LEU A 190 24.83 -7.12 -2.43
CA LEU A 190 25.04 -5.67 -2.57
C LEU A 190 25.15 -4.97 -1.22
N ASN A 191 24.33 -5.41 -0.27
CA ASN A 191 24.36 -4.91 1.09
C ASN A 191 23.79 -5.94 2.06
N GLU A 192 24.33 -5.91 3.27
CA GLU A 192 23.84 -6.67 4.41
C GLU A 192 23.89 -5.75 5.63
N VAL A 193 22.74 -5.52 6.25
CA VAL A 193 22.65 -4.80 7.52
C VAL A 193 22.18 -5.77 8.59
N GLU A 194 22.80 -5.71 9.76
CA GLU A 194 22.52 -6.59 10.89
C GLU A 194 22.35 -5.74 12.16
N ASP A 195 21.42 -6.13 13.03
CA ASP A 195 21.23 -5.51 14.34
C ASP A 195 21.96 -6.25 15.46
N TRP A 196 21.84 -5.72 16.69
CA TRP A 196 22.45 -6.32 17.88
C TRP A 196 21.81 -7.64 18.32
N ARG A 197 20.64 -8.02 17.76
CA ARG A 197 19.94 -9.28 18.01
C ARG A 197 20.24 -10.34 16.96
N HIS A 198 21.14 -10.04 16.01
CA HIS A 198 21.42 -10.86 14.84
C HIS A 198 20.24 -10.98 13.85
N ASP A 199 19.29 -10.04 13.87
CA ASP A 199 18.36 -9.85 12.74
C ASP A 199 19.10 -9.14 11.61
N PHE A 200 18.84 -9.54 10.37
CA PHE A 200 19.50 -8.99 9.21
C PHE A 200 18.55 -8.68 8.06
N ARG A 201 19.03 -7.84 7.14
CA ARG A 201 18.46 -7.65 5.81
C ARG A 201 19.56 -7.84 4.78
N LYS A 202 19.27 -8.61 3.74
CA LYS A 202 20.19 -8.89 2.63
C LYS A 202 19.57 -8.43 1.33
N LEU A 203 20.26 -7.54 0.63
CA LEU A 203 19.96 -7.17 -0.74
C LEU A 203 20.96 -7.85 -1.66
N ILE A 204 20.46 -8.68 -2.57
CA ILE A 204 21.25 -9.59 -3.38
C ILE A 204 20.98 -9.31 -4.85
N ASP A 205 22.04 -9.22 -5.64
CA ASP A 205 22.03 -9.16 -7.10
C ASP A 205 22.15 -10.58 -7.68
N VAL A 206 21.18 -10.95 -8.52
CA VAL A 206 21.11 -12.25 -9.19
C VAL A 206 21.16 -12.12 -10.71
N ARG A 207 21.50 -10.94 -11.24
CA ARG A 207 21.47 -10.68 -12.70
C ARG A 207 22.40 -11.58 -13.49
N ALA A 208 23.53 -11.97 -12.91
CA ALA A 208 24.51 -12.83 -13.55
C ALA A 208 24.17 -14.33 -13.48
N CYS A 209 23.10 -14.72 -12.77
CA CYS A 209 22.68 -16.12 -12.62
C CYS A 209 21.85 -16.57 -13.82
N GLU A 210 22.53 -16.72 -14.96
CA GLU A 210 21.95 -17.27 -16.19
C GLU A 210 22.40 -18.73 -16.34
N HIS A 211 21.49 -19.59 -16.79
CA HIS A 211 21.78 -21.00 -17.11
C HIS A 211 22.51 -21.14 -18.44
#